data_AF-A0A6A5E394-F1
#
_entry.id   AF-A0A6A5E394-F1
#
_cell.length_a   1.000
_cell.length_b   1.000
_cell.length_c   1.000
_cell.angle_alpha   90.00
_cell.angle_beta   90.00
_cell.angle_gamma   90.00
#
_symmetry.space_group_name_H-M   'P 1'
#
loop_
_entity.id
_entity.type
_entity.pdbx_description
1 polymer ?
#
loop_
_entity_poly.entity_id
_entity_poly.type
_entity_poly.pdbx_seq_one_letter_code
_entity_poly.pdbx_strand_id
1 'polypeptide(L)'
;MVCNTCAEGETCVSDDKINWRCGQPDVNTMVCNTCAEGETSVSDDKINWRSGQPDELSGFPEPELLCGQDHLRLTVQKRLLEERGLNASSAHLIDPRCHQQVDQQEEMWYLVQRRKGICGNMVEVDADDAKPQLEEKEGQDEYSQLQMPE
;
A
#
# COMPACT_ATOMS: atom_id res chain seq x y z
N MET A 1 14.53 -13.73 -9.15
CA MET A 1 13.29 -13.98 -8.40
C MET A 1 13.58 -15.16 -7.48
N VAL A 2 13.98 -14.89 -6.22
CA VAL A 2 14.53 -15.90 -5.29
C VAL A 2 13.45 -16.46 -4.36
N CYS A 3 12.37 -15.72 -4.12
CA CYS A 3 11.36 -16.05 -3.11
C CYS A 3 10.47 -17.27 -3.44
N ASN A 4 10.30 -17.61 -4.73
CA ASN A 4 9.40 -18.70 -5.13
C ASN A 4 10.08 -20.08 -5.07
N THR A 5 11.35 -20.13 -4.67
CA THR A 5 12.17 -21.36 -4.65
C THR A 5 12.71 -21.69 -3.26
N CYS A 6 12.18 -21.04 -2.20
CA CYS A 6 12.64 -21.31 -0.84
C CYS A 6 12.23 -22.71 -0.37
N ALA A 7 13.10 -23.35 0.40
CA ALA A 7 12.81 -24.67 0.95
C ALA A 7 11.70 -24.60 2.01
N GLU A 8 11.08 -25.73 2.29
CA GLU A 8 10.07 -25.84 3.36
C GLU A 8 10.70 -25.45 4.71
N GLY A 9 10.15 -24.42 5.35
CA GLY A 9 10.67 -23.85 6.60
C GLY A 9 11.58 -22.61 6.43
N GLU A 10 11.90 -22.21 5.20
CA GLU A 10 12.56 -20.93 4.91
C GLU A 10 11.52 -19.87 4.51
N THR A 11 11.84 -18.59 4.79
CA THR A 11 11.06 -17.46 4.30
C THR A 11 11.92 -16.56 3.43
N CYS A 12 11.28 -15.76 2.57
CA CYS A 12 11.98 -14.78 1.77
C CYS A 12 12.25 -13.52 2.58
N VAL A 13 13.52 -13.28 2.89
CA VAL A 13 13.97 -12.14 3.69
C VAL A 13 14.75 -11.14 2.85
N SER A 14 14.62 -9.86 3.19
CA SER A 14 15.37 -8.77 2.60
C SER A 14 15.63 -7.68 3.62
N ASP A 15 16.89 -7.35 3.84
CA ASP A 15 17.30 -6.27 4.75
C ASP A 15 17.13 -4.88 4.11
N ASP A 16 17.26 -4.80 2.79
CA ASP A 16 17.29 -3.56 2.01
C ASP A 16 16.06 -3.37 1.09
N LYS A 17 15.10 -4.30 1.14
CA LYS A 17 13.90 -4.38 0.30
C LYS A 17 14.18 -4.49 -1.21
N ILE A 18 15.43 -4.68 -1.61
CA ILE A 18 15.87 -4.75 -3.01
C ILE A 18 16.43 -6.15 -3.31
N ASN A 19 17.28 -6.65 -2.42
CA ASN A 19 17.92 -7.95 -2.53
C ASN A 19 17.19 -8.96 -1.65
N TRP A 20 16.64 -9.99 -2.29
CA TRP A 20 15.81 -11.01 -1.66
C TRP A 20 16.56 -12.35 -1.61
N ARG A 21 16.54 -13.00 -0.46
CA ARG A 21 17.16 -14.31 -0.25
C ARG A 21 16.27 -15.21 0.60
N CYS A 22 16.40 -16.52 0.42
CA CYS A 22 15.81 -17.47 1.36
C CYS A 22 16.68 -17.50 2.63
N GLY A 23 16.03 -17.48 3.78
CA GLY A 23 16.68 -17.58 5.07
C GLY A 23 15.72 -18.12 6.11
N GLN A 24 16.24 -18.42 7.29
CA GLN A 24 15.36 -18.77 8.40
C GLN A 24 14.48 -17.56 8.74
N PRO A 25 13.17 -17.77 8.96
CA PRO A 25 12.33 -16.71 9.50
C PRO A 25 12.92 -16.28 10.84
N ASP A 26 13.12 -14.98 11.02
CA ASP A 26 13.43 -14.44 12.33
C ASP A 26 12.25 -14.70 13.28
N VAL A 27 12.53 -14.65 14.59
CA VAL A 27 11.54 -14.95 15.63
C VAL A 27 10.29 -14.09 15.48
N ASN A 28 10.43 -12.84 15.00
CA ASN A 28 9.29 -11.95 14.82
C ASN A 28 8.41 -12.42 13.65
N THR A 29 9.03 -12.84 12.54
CA THR A 29 8.30 -13.41 11.39
C THR A 29 7.54 -14.69 11.77
N MET A 30 8.08 -15.54 12.66
CA MET A 30 7.36 -16.71 13.14
C MET A 30 6.10 -16.35 13.93
N VAL A 31 6.16 -15.34 14.80
CA VAL A 31 4.99 -14.91 15.59
C VAL A 31 3.91 -14.34 14.68
N CYS A 32 4.28 -13.53 13.67
CA CYS A 32 3.30 -12.95 12.75
C CYS A 32 2.51 -14.00 11.96
N ASN A 33 3.16 -15.12 11.61
CA ASN A 33 2.52 -16.20 10.88
C ASN A 33 1.57 -17.07 11.75
N THR A 34 1.51 -16.82 13.06
CA THR A 34 0.61 -17.53 13.99
C THR A 34 -0.64 -16.74 14.36
N CYS A 35 -0.76 -15.49 13.92
CA CYS A 35 -1.95 -14.67 14.13
C CYS A 35 -3.17 -15.28 13.42
N ALA A 36 -4.34 -15.24 14.05
CA ALA A 36 -5.57 -15.68 13.42
C ALA A 36 -5.98 -14.70 12.29
N GLU A 37 -6.84 -15.15 11.37
CA GLU A 37 -7.41 -14.26 10.36
C GLU A 37 -8.13 -13.08 11.02
N GLY A 38 -7.71 -11.85 10.69
CA GLY A 38 -8.24 -10.61 11.27
C GLY A 38 -7.48 -10.09 12.49
N GLU A 39 -6.46 -10.79 12.97
CA GLU A 39 -5.53 -10.28 13.98
C GLU A 39 -4.28 -9.66 13.33
N THR A 40 -3.68 -8.70 14.01
CA THR A 40 -2.38 -8.14 13.63
C THR A 40 -1.34 -8.43 14.70
N SER A 41 -0.08 -8.54 14.28
CA SER A 41 1.05 -8.70 15.19
C SER A 41 1.44 -7.34 15.75
N VAL A 42 1.39 -7.21 17.07
CA VAL A 42 1.69 -5.97 17.79
C VAL A 42 2.86 -6.20 18.72
N SER A 43 3.77 -5.22 18.79
CA SER A 43 4.87 -5.22 19.74
C SER A 43 5.11 -3.80 20.26
N ASP A 44 5.19 -3.69 21.58
CA ASP A 44 5.46 -2.42 22.26
C ASP A 44 6.98 -2.12 22.34
N ASP A 45 7.82 -3.15 22.27
CA ASP A 45 9.28 -3.09 22.48
C ASP A 45 10.11 -3.66 21.30
N LYS A 46 9.45 -4.06 20.22
CA LYS A 46 10.02 -4.74 19.03
C LYS A 46 10.71 -6.07 19.31
N ILE A 47 10.56 -6.60 20.52
CA ILE A 47 11.17 -7.86 20.98
C ILE A 47 10.07 -8.88 21.31
N ASN A 48 9.04 -8.45 22.03
CA ASN A 48 7.90 -9.25 22.42
C ASN A 48 6.73 -8.94 21.49
N TRP A 49 6.35 -9.93 20.67
CA TRP A 49 5.26 -9.82 19.71
C TRP A 49 4.07 -10.63 20.19
N ARG A 50 2.87 -10.08 20.05
CA ARG A 50 1.61 -10.76 20.34
C ARG A 50 0.63 -10.57 19.19
N SER A 51 -0.24 -11.55 18.98
CA SER A 51 -1.43 -11.36 18.17
C SER A 51 -2.44 -10.53 18.95
N GLY A 52 -3.19 -9.68 18.26
CA GLY A 52 -4.47 -9.27 18.77
C GLY A 52 -5.27 -8.46 17.77
N GLN A 53 -6.50 -8.15 18.16
CA GLN A 53 -7.40 -7.40 17.30
C GLN A 53 -6.90 -5.96 17.14
N PRO A 54 -6.85 -5.42 15.91
CA PRO A 54 -6.46 -4.03 15.66
C PRO A 54 -7.29 -3.03 16.49
N ASP A 55 -8.57 -3.37 16.68
CA ASP A 55 -9.58 -2.54 17.34
C ASP A 55 -9.41 -2.52 18.88
N GLU A 56 -9.00 -3.64 19.50
CA GLU A 56 -8.83 -3.74 20.96
C GLU A 56 -7.45 -3.26 21.46
N LEU A 57 -6.41 -3.27 20.61
CA LEU A 57 -5.04 -2.96 21.02
C LEU A 57 -4.54 -1.58 20.61
N SER A 58 -5.06 -0.98 19.53
CA SER A 58 -4.70 0.39 19.17
C SER A 58 -5.44 1.42 20.02
N GLY A 59 -6.65 1.07 20.50
CA GLY A 59 -7.56 1.98 21.19
C GLY A 59 -8.00 3.17 20.31
N PHE A 60 -7.57 3.25 19.06
CA PHE A 60 -7.96 4.27 18.12
C PHE A 60 -8.94 3.65 17.13
N PRO A 61 -10.05 4.33 16.81
CA PRO A 61 -10.93 3.87 15.75
C PRO A 61 -10.18 3.89 14.42
N GLU A 62 -10.53 2.94 13.57
CA GLU A 62 -10.00 2.88 12.21
C GLU A 62 -10.31 4.19 11.48
N PRO A 63 -9.31 4.79 10.80
CA PRO A 63 -9.54 6.01 10.05
C PRO A 63 -10.46 5.75 8.85
N GLU A 64 -11.40 6.66 8.61
CA GLU A 64 -12.35 6.54 7.50
C GLU A 64 -11.70 7.00 6.19
N LEU A 65 -11.72 6.14 5.17
CA LEU A 65 -11.24 6.46 3.83
C LEU A 65 -12.41 6.57 2.84
N LEU A 66 -12.61 7.77 2.28
CA LEU A 66 -13.55 7.99 1.19
C LEU A 66 -12.83 8.13 -0.15
N CYS A 67 -13.16 7.23 -1.07
CA CYS A 67 -12.66 7.21 -2.44
C CYS A 67 -13.52 8.09 -3.35
N GLY A 68 -13.15 9.36 -3.50
CA GLY A 68 -13.76 10.25 -4.49
C GLY A 68 -13.26 10.03 -5.92
N GLN A 69 -13.82 10.80 -6.84
CA GLN A 69 -13.45 10.77 -8.26
C GLN A 69 -12.04 11.34 -8.49
N ASP A 70 -11.76 12.55 -7.97
CA ASP A 70 -10.47 13.22 -8.14
C ASP A 70 -9.56 13.14 -6.90
N HIS A 71 -10.17 12.99 -5.72
CA HIS A 71 -9.47 13.03 -4.43
C HIS A 71 -9.89 11.86 -3.54
N LEU A 72 -8.95 11.36 -2.76
CA LEU A 72 -9.16 10.50 -1.61
C LEU A 72 -9.24 11.38 -0.37
N ARG A 73 -10.19 11.10 0.53
CA ARG A 73 -10.29 11.77 1.83
C ARG A 73 -10.04 10.75 2.93
N LEU A 74 -8.97 10.95 3.69
CA LEU A 74 -8.68 10.18 4.90
C LEU A 74 -9.06 11.01 6.11
N THR A 75 -9.93 10.47 6.96
CA THR A 75 -10.44 11.12 8.18
C THR A 75 -9.88 10.43 9.41
N VAL A 76 -9.33 11.21 10.34
CA VAL A 76 -8.90 10.73 11.66
C VAL A 76 -9.69 11.45 12.75
N GLN A 77 -9.98 10.75 13.86
CA GLN A 77 -10.68 11.33 15.00
C GLN A 77 -9.70 12.13 15.86
N LYS A 78 -9.72 13.45 15.70
CA LYS A 78 -8.80 14.39 16.37
C LYS A 78 -8.92 14.28 17.89
N ARG A 79 -10.14 14.26 18.41
CA ARG A 79 -10.40 14.20 19.85
C ARG A 79 -9.74 13.00 20.53
N LEU A 80 -9.84 11.82 19.93
CA LEU A 80 -9.27 10.59 20.51
C LEU A 80 -7.74 10.56 20.46
N LEU A 81 -7.15 11.18 19.45
CA LEU A 81 -5.70 11.39 19.38
C LEU A 81 -5.24 12.34 20.49
N GLU A 82 -5.94 13.46 20.66
CA GLU A 82 -5.61 14.48 21.67
C GLU A 82 -5.82 14.00 23.11
N GLU A 83 -6.87 13.20 23.38
CA GLU A 83 -7.11 12.58 24.69
C GLU A 83 -5.94 11.66 25.12
N ARG A 84 -5.15 11.16 24.17
CA ARG A 84 -3.93 10.40 24.42
C ARG A 84 -2.64 11.22 24.32
N GLY A 85 -2.75 12.55 24.25
CA GLY A 85 -1.61 13.46 24.17
C GLY A 85 -0.91 13.47 22.81
N LEU A 86 -1.53 12.92 21.76
CA LEU A 86 -1.02 12.98 20.39
C LEU A 86 -1.50 14.25 19.69
N ASN A 87 -0.67 14.80 18.82
CA ASN A 87 -1.04 15.93 17.97
C ASN A 87 -1.58 15.43 16.63
N ALA A 88 -2.90 15.52 16.43
CA ALA A 88 -3.55 15.09 15.19
C ALA A 88 -2.99 15.81 13.94
N SER A 89 -2.54 17.06 14.07
CA SER A 89 -1.96 17.87 13.00
C SER A 89 -0.56 17.43 12.57
N SER A 90 0.07 16.51 13.31
CA SER A 90 1.41 16.00 13.00
C SER A 90 1.43 14.91 11.94
N ALA A 91 0.26 14.36 11.57
CA ALA A 91 0.18 13.34 10.53
C ALA A 91 0.52 13.92 9.14
N HIS A 92 1.20 13.12 8.35
CA HIS A 92 1.67 13.49 7.01
C HIS A 92 1.67 12.27 6.10
N LEU A 93 1.52 12.52 4.80
CA LEU A 93 1.69 11.51 3.76
C LEU A 93 3.18 11.24 3.52
N ILE A 94 3.47 10.23 2.70
CA ILE A 94 4.84 9.92 2.27
C ILE A 94 5.56 11.14 1.67
N ASP A 95 4.85 11.98 0.91
CA ASP A 95 5.35 13.31 0.53
C ASP A 95 4.82 14.36 1.53
N PRO A 96 5.66 14.93 2.41
CA PRO A 96 5.23 15.90 3.41
C PRO A 96 4.73 17.21 2.81
N ARG A 97 5.04 17.48 1.54
CA ARG A 97 4.56 18.68 0.82
C ARG A 97 3.09 18.55 0.43
N CYS A 98 2.57 17.32 0.43
CA CYS A 98 1.16 17.06 0.22
C CYS A 98 0.40 17.16 1.54
N HIS A 99 0.15 18.39 1.96
CA HIS A 99 -0.64 18.68 3.15
C HIS A 99 -1.82 19.58 2.79
N GLN A 100 -2.94 18.99 2.37
CA GLN A 100 -4.22 19.68 2.47
C GLN A 100 -4.96 19.11 3.67
N GLN A 101 -4.53 19.59 4.84
CA GLN A 101 -5.17 19.31 6.12
C GLN A 101 -6.35 20.27 6.30
N VAL A 102 -7.52 19.71 6.58
CA VAL A 102 -8.67 20.49 7.05
C VAL A 102 -8.84 20.18 8.53
N ASP A 103 -8.56 21.19 9.35
CA ASP A 103 -8.71 21.09 10.80
C ASP A 103 -10.17 21.38 11.18
N GLN A 104 -10.88 20.36 11.66
CA GLN A 104 -12.21 20.50 12.24
C GLN A 104 -12.15 20.20 13.74
N GLN A 105 -13.22 20.54 14.47
CA GLN A 105 -13.22 20.47 15.94
C GLN A 105 -13.08 19.02 16.46
N GLU A 106 -13.70 18.03 15.82
CA GLU A 106 -13.69 16.63 16.29
C GLU A 106 -12.88 15.68 15.41
N GLU A 107 -12.60 16.11 14.18
CA GLU A 107 -11.99 15.30 13.14
C GLU A 107 -10.96 16.10 12.35
N MET A 108 -10.02 15.40 11.75
CA MET A 108 -9.05 15.99 10.85
C MET A 108 -9.05 15.21 9.54
N TRP A 109 -9.06 15.94 8.42
CA TRP A 109 -9.11 15.33 7.09
C TRP A 109 -7.87 15.62 6.28
N TYR A 110 -7.44 14.63 5.51
CA TYR A 110 -6.34 14.70 4.57
C TYR A 110 -6.90 14.46 3.16
N LEU A 111 -6.82 15.48 2.31
CA LEU A 111 -7.19 15.36 0.90
C LEU A 111 -5.97 14.99 0.05
N VAL A 112 -6.08 13.90 -0.69
CA VAL A 112 -5.01 13.35 -1.52
C VAL A 112 -5.49 13.25 -2.96
N GLN A 113 -4.78 13.85 -3.92
CA GLN A 113 -5.11 13.70 -5.34
C GLN A 113 -4.89 12.25 -5.80
N ARG A 114 -5.86 11.64 -6.47
CA ARG A 114 -5.84 10.22 -6.86
C ARG A 114 -4.94 9.90 -8.07
N ARG A 115 -3.86 10.64 -8.27
CA ARG A 115 -2.96 10.49 -9.43
C ARG A 115 -1.72 9.67 -9.07
N LYS A 116 -1.34 8.75 -9.97
CA LYS A 116 -0.10 7.96 -9.83
C LYS A 116 1.12 8.89 -9.68
N GLY A 117 1.96 8.60 -8.68
CA GLY A 117 3.19 9.35 -8.42
C GLY A 117 2.99 10.71 -7.76
N ILE A 118 1.75 11.15 -7.55
CA ILE A 118 1.46 12.38 -6.80
C ILE A 118 1.34 12.02 -5.32
N CYS A 119 1.99 12.78 -4.44
CA CYS A 119 1.95 12.59 -2.99
C CYS A 119 2.43 11.22 -2.48
N GLY A 120 3.24 10.51 -3.28
CA GLY A 120 3.67 9.15 -2.98
C GLY A 120 2.65 8.07 -3.35
N ASN A 121 1.57 8.42 -4.05
CA ASN A 121 0.55 7.45 -4.45
C ASN A 121 1.09 6.43 -5.44
N MET A 122 0.84 5.17 -5.14
CA MET A 122 1.08 4.04 -6.03
C MET A 122 -0.26 3.56 -6.61
N VAL A 123 -0.23 3.14 -7.87
CA VAL A 123 -1.39 2.54 -8.54
C VAL A 123 -1.01 1.11 -8.83
N GLU A 124 -1.75 0.20 -8.20
CA GLU A 124 -1.71 -1.23 -8.47
C GLU A 124 -2.90 -1.55 -9.36
N VAL A 125 -2.64 -2.32 -10.41
CA VAL A 125 -3.68 -2.83 -11.32
C VAL A 125 -3.64 -4.34 -11.19
N ASP A 126 -4.79 -4.93 -10.88
CA ASP A 126 -4.91 -6.38 -10.92
C ASP A 126 -4.79 -6.84 -12.37
N ALA A 127 -4.11 -7.97 -12.58
CA ALA A 127 -3.83 -8.48 -13.92
C ALA A 127 -5.12 -8.75 -14.72
N ASP A 128 -6.23 -9.01 -14.04
CA ASP A 128 -7.55 -9.24 -14.63
C ASP A 128 -8.15 -7.98 -15.28
N ASP A 129 -7.78 -6.77 -14.83
CA ASP A 129 -8.24 -5.50 -15.40
C ASP A 129 -7.35 -4.98 -16.54
N ALA A 130 -6.23 -5.66 -16.81
CA ALA A 130 -5.22 -5.23 -17.79
C ALA A 130 -5.41 -5.86 -19.19
N LYS A 131 -6.64 -6.25 -19.58
CA LYS A 131 -6.87 -6.77 -20.94
C LYS A 131 -6.87 -5.60 -21.94
N PRO A 132 -5.90 -5.51 -22.88
CA PRO A 132 -5.95 -4.51 -23.93
C PRO A 132 -7.13 -4.86 -24.85
N GLN A 133 -8.04 -3.93 -25.07
CA GLN A 133 -8.92 -3.99 -26.23
C GLN A 133 -8.06 -3.76 -27.48
N LEU A 134 -7.48 -4.84 -28.00
CA LEU A 134 -6.94 -4.88 -29.35
C LEU A 134 -8.13 -4.74 -30.30
N GLU A 135 -8.36 -3.54 -30.81
CA GLU A 135 -9.18 -3.35 -32.01
C GLU A 135 -8.46 -4.07 -33.17
N GLU A 136 -8.95 -5.25 -33.55
CA GLU A 136 -8.64 -5.87 -34.83
C GLU A 136 -9.15 -4.95 -35.94
N LYS A 137 -8.25 -4.17 -36.57
CA LYS A 137 -8.50 -3.62 -37.90
C LYS A 137 -8.13 -4.69 -38.92
N GLU A 138 -9.11 -5.51 -39.29
CA GLU A 138 -9.07 -6.29 -40.53
C GLU A 138 -9.14 -5.33 -41.75
N GLY A 139 -8.31 -5.58 -42.77
CA GLY A 139 -8.52 -5.09 -44.14
C GLY A 139 -7.30 -4.54 -44.86
N GLN A 140 -6.66 -5.38 -45.69
CA GLN A 140 -6.29 -5.19 -47.11
C GLN A 140 -6.13 -3.72 -47.59
N ASP A 141 -4.99 -3.22 -48.08
CA ASP A 141 -4.33 -3.41 -49.39
C ASP A 141 -3.01 -2.59 -49.31
N GLU A 142 -1.87 -2.82 -49.96
CA GLU A 142 -1.64 -3.04 -51.39
C GLU A 142 -0.14 -3.38 -51.56
N TYR A 143 0.16 -4.49 -52.22
CA TYR A 143 1.51 -4.88 -52.66
C TYR A 143 1.75 -4.24 -54.03
N SER A 144 2.61 -3.23 -54.16
CA SER A 144 3.38 -2.94 -55.38
C SER A 144 4.31 -1.74 -55.20
N GLN A 145 5.39 -1.71 -55.98
CA GLN A 145 6.39 -0.64 -56.15
C GLN A 145 7.62 -0.70 -55.22
N LEU A 146 8.42 -1.76 -55.34
CA LEU A 146 9.88 -1.63 -55.19
C LEU A 146 10.53 -2.01 -56.52
N GLN A 147 10.71 -1.01 -57.38
CA GLN A 147 11.53 -1.08 -58.58
C GLN A 147 12.96 -0.68 -58.19
N MET A 148 13.94 -1.55 -58.43
CA MET A 148 15.36 -1.26 -58.21
C MET A 148 15.90 -0.33 -59.32
N PRO A 149 16.76 0.65 -59.01
CA PRO A 149 17.47 1.42 -60.04
C PRO A 149 18.71 0.67 -60.56
N GLU A 150 19.03 0.92 -61.84
CA GLU A 150 20.22 0.43 -62.58
C GLU A 150 21.56 0.86 -61.99
#